data_AF-A0A1I7U2Q6-F1
#
_entry.id   AF-A0A1I7U2Q6-F1
#
_cell.length_a   1.000
_cell.length_b   1.000
_cell.length_c   1.000
_cell.angle_alpha   90.00
_cell.angle_beta   90.00
_cell.angle_gamma   90.00
#
_symmetry.space_group_name_H-M   'P 1'
#
loop_
_entity.id
_entity.type
_entity.pdbx_description
1 polymer ?
#
loop_
_entity_poly.entity_id
_entity_poly.type
_entity_poly.pdbx_seq_one_letter_code
_entity_poly.pdbx_strand_id
1 'polypeptide(L)'
;MAQVRAEYDFEAQPNSGEMTIAAGEILTVIRENIDGGWMEGRNVRGSVGLFPETYVTPYQASRPPPTRIEEHPTPSASSSFSKPVTRSQINQ
;
A
#
# COMPACT_ATOMS: atom_id res chain seq x y z
N MET A 1 0.28 -8.90 9.21
CA MET A 1 -0.71 -9.35 8.21
C MET A 1 -0.77 -8.28 7.14
N ALA A 2 -0.56 -8.65 5.87
CA ALA A 2 -0.69 -7.71 4.77
C ALA A 2 -2.18 -7.40 4.53
N GLN A 3 -2.46 -6.19 4.08
CA GLN A 3 -3.79 -5.78 3.66
C GLN A 3 -3.74 -5.43 2.18
N VAL A 4 -4.83 -5.71 1.49
CA VAL A 4 -5.02 -5.35 0.09
C VAL A 4 -6.37 -4.67 -0.08
N ARG A 5 -6.47 -3.79 -1.07
CA ARG A 5 -7.70 -3.11 -1.46
C ARG A 5 -8.13 -3.67 -2.80
N ALA A 6 -9.36 -4.14 -2.88
CA ALA A 6 -9.98 -4.50 -4.15
C ALA A 6 -10.05 -3.27 -5.06
N GLU A 7 -9.53 -3.38 -6.28
CA GLU A 7 -9.64 -2.35 -7.31
C GLU A 7 -10.93 -2.50 -8.12
N TYR A 8 -11.40 -3.74 -8.28
CA TYR A 8 -12.61 -4.09 -9.01
C TYR A 8 -13.52 -4.99 -8.17
N ASP A 9 -14.79 -5.04 -8.53
CA ASP A 9 -15.69 -6.09 -8.07
C ASP A 9 -15.32 -7.44 -8.67
N PHE A 10 -15.46 -8.49 -7.87
CA PHE A 10 -15.29 -9.86 -8.31
C PHE A 10 -16.37 -10.70 -7.63
N GLU A 11 -17.16 -11.40 -8.44
CA GLU A 11 -18.20 -12.31 -7.99
C GLU A 11 -17.65 -13.73 -7.89
N ALA A 12 -17.62 -14.26 -6.66
CA ALA A 12 -17.24 -15.65 -6.45
C ALA A 12 -18.31 -16.62 -6.94
N GLN A 13 -17.88 -17.77 -7.47
CA GLN A 13 -18.81 -18.83 -7.80
C GLN A 13 -19.18 -19.65 -6.55
N PRO A 14 -20.44 -20.12 -6.47
CA PRO A 14 -20.90 -20.91 -5.34
C PRO A 14 -20.16 -22.27 -5.29
N ASN A 15 -19.69 -22.65 -4.11
CA ASN A 15 -18.96 -23.89 -3.82
C ASN A 15 -17.54 -24.00 -4.40
N SER A 16 -16.94 -22.90 -4.86
CA SER A 16 -15.57 -22.89 -5.41
C SER A 16 -14.49 -22.58 -4.38
N GLY A 17 -14.87 -22.13 -3.18
CA GLY A 17 -13.93 -21.55 -2.21
C GLY A 17 -13.46 -20.13 -2.57
N GLU A 18 -14.04 -19.53 -3.60
CA GLU A 18 -13.83 -18.15 -4.00
C GLU A 18 -14.62 -17.20 -3.07
N MET A 19 -14.15 -15.96 -2.93
CA MET A 19 -14.80 -14.92 -2.14
C MET A 19 -15.19 -13.71 -2.99
N THR A 20 -16.46 -13.30 -2.89
CA THR A 20 -16.94 -12.08 -3.53
C THR A 20 -16.31 -10.87 -2.85
N ILE A 21 -15.70 -9.99 -3.65
CA ILE A 21 -15.06 -8.74 -3.20
C ILE A 21 -15.65 -7.57 -4.00
N ALA A 22 -15.73 -6.40 -3.36
CA ALA A 22 -16.23 -5.17 -3.99
C ALA A 22 -15.10 -4.16 -4.16
N ALA A 23 -15.10 -3.41 -5.27
CA ALA A 23 -14.14 -2.33 -5.49
C ALA A 23 -14.09 -1.37 -4.28
N GLY A 24 -12.88 -1.11 -3.78
CA GLY A 24 -12.62 -0.31 -2.59
C GLY A 24 -12.62 -1.09 -1.26
N GLU A 25 -13.03 -2.36 -1.25
CA GLU A 25 -13.05 -3.18 -0.04
C GLU A 25 -11.64 -3.55 0.43
N ILE A 26 -11.39 -3.47 1.74
CA ILE A 26 -10.12 -3.86 2.35
C ILE A 26 -10.17 -5.30 2.82
N LEU A 27 -9.26 -6.11 2.30
CA LEU A 27 -9.13 -7.52 2.59
C LEU A 27 -7.84 -7.74 3.41
N THR A 28 -7.91 -8.63 4.40
CA THR A 28 -6.69 -9.09 5.08
C THR A 28 -6.17 -10.32 4.38
N VAL A 29 -4.94 -10.28 3.90
CA VAL A 29 -4.29 -11.43 3.25
C VAL A 29 -3.94 -12.47 4.32
N ILE A 30 -4.40 -13.69 4.10
CA ILE A 30 -4.09 -14.88 4.92
C ILE A 30 -3.00 -15.69 4.22
N ARG A 31 -3.16 -15.94 2.90
CA ARG A 31 -2.15 -16.60 2.06
C ARG A 31 -1.99 -15.84 0.75
N GLU A 32 -0.75 -15.58 0.40
CA GLU A 32 -0.33 -14.96 -0.86
C GLU A 32 0.25 -16.01 -1.80
N ASN A 33 0.29 -15.73 -3.11
CA ASN A 33 0.89 -16.60 -4.14
C ASN A 33 0.31 -18.02 -4.16
N ILE A 34 -1.02 -18.16 -4.13
CA ILE A 34 -1.68 -19.44 -4.44
C ILE A 34 -1.51 -19.69 -5.96
N ASP A 35 -1.30 -20.96 -6.33
CA ASP A 35 -1.15 -21.39 -7.73
C ASP A 35 -2.15 -20.70 -8.66
N GLY A 36 -1.66 -20.15 -9.77
CA GLY A 36 -2.49 -19.49 -10.78
C GLY A 36 -2.83 -18.03 -10.49
N GLY A 37 -2.15 -17.37 -9.56
CA GLY A 37 -2.30 -15.92 -9.31
C GLY A 37 -3.45 -15.58 -8.37
N TRP A 38 -3.72 -16.47 -7.42
CA TRP A 38 -4.79 -16.32 -6.44
C TRP A 38 -4.22 -15.93 -5.07
N MET A 39 -5.05 -15.24 -4.29
CA MET A 39 -4.77 -14.91 -2.90
C MET A 39 -5.94 -15.36 -2.04
N GLU A 40 -5.63 -15.90 -0.87
CA GLU A 40 -6.64 -16.18 0.15
C GLU A 40 -6.63 -15.05 1.18
N GLY A 41 -7.81 -14.54 1.48
CA GLY A 41 -7.94 -13.55 2.54
C GLY A 41 -9.30 -13.55 3.17
N ARG A 42 -9.46 -12.65 4.14
CA ARG A 42 -10.71 -12.37 4.81
C ARG A 42 -11.20 -10.96 4.49
N ASN A 43 -12.48 -10.84 4.20
CA ASN A 43 -13.12 -9.53 4.07
C ASN A 43 -13.59 -8.99 5.44
N VAL A 44 -14.10 -7.76 5.42
CA VAL A 44 -14.65 -7.10 6.61
C VAL A 44 -15.92 -7.79 7.16
N ARG A 45 -16.58 -8.61 6.34
CA ARG A 45 -17.77 -9.39 6.72
C ARG A 45 -17.41 -10.69 7.44
N GLY A 46 -16.12 -11.02 7.53
CA GLY A 46 -15.63 -12.27 8.12
C GLY A 46 -15.70 -13.47 7.18
N SER A 47 -16.05 -13.28 5.91
CA SER A 47 -15.92 -14.33 4.89
C SER A 47 -14.44 -14.53 4.57
N VAL A 48 -14.07 -15.78 4.33
CA VAL A 48 -12.73 -16.19 3.90
C VAL A 48 -12.86 -16.90 2.56
N GLY A 49 -11.98 -16.59 1.63
CA GLY A 49 -11.89 -17.32 0.38
C GLY A 49 -10.85 -16.74 -0.56
N LEU A 50 -10.83 -17.30 -1.76
CA LEU A 50 -9.89 -16.97 -2.82
C LEU A 50 -10.38 -15.80 -3.66
N PHE A 51 -9.48 -14.88 -3.98
CA PHE A 51 -9.68 -13.80 -4.94
C PHE A 51 -8.42 -13.62 -5.80
N PRO A 52 -8.56 -13.14 -7.05
CA PRO A 52 -7.43 -12.95 -7.95
C PRO A 52 -6.54 -11.80 -7.47
N GLU A 53 -5.22 -12.00 -7.51
CA GLU A 53 -4.25 -10.96 -7.10
C GLU A 53 -4.35 -9.71 -7.97
N THR A 54 -4.74 -9.88 -9.24
CA THR A 54 -4.85 -8.81 -10.24
C THR A 54 -6.04 -7.88 -9.98
N TYR A 55 -6.97 -8.26 -9.12
CA TYR A 55 -8.13 -7.44 -8.74
C TYR A 55 -7.88 -6.67 -7.46
N VAL A 56 -6.70 -6.82 -6.85
CA VAL A 56 -6.37 -6.18 -5.58
C VAL A 56 -5.05 -5.42 -5.68
N THR A 57 -4.92 -4.41 -4.85
CA THR A 57 -3.71 -3.59 -4.74
C THR A 57 -3.22 -3.61 -3.29
N PRO A 58 -1.90 -3.63 -3.02
CA PRO A 58 -1.38 -3.58 -1.67
C PRO A 58 -1.89 -2.33 -0.93
N TYR A 59 -2.62 -2.55 0.15
CA TYR A 59 -3.17 -1.49 0.98
C TYR A 59 -2.20 -1.21 2.13
N GLN A 60 -1.32 -0.24 1.91
CA GLN A 60 -0.56 0.36 3.00
C GLN A 60 -1.43 1.42 3.65
N ALA A 61 -2.13 1.06 4.73
CA ALA A 61 -2.64 2.03 5.68
C ALA A 61 -1.44 2.86 6.10
N SER A 62 -1.40 4.13 5.70
CA SER A 62 -0.28 5.04 5.86
C SER A 62 0.22 4.99 7.30
N ARG A 63 1.19 4.13 7.60
CA ARG A 63 2.08 4.40 8.69
C ARG A 63 2.76 5.68 8.19
N PRO A 64 2.72 6.79 8.95
CA PRO A 64 3.63 7.88 8.64
C PRO A 64 4.99 7.22 8.39
N PRO A 65 5.69 7.55 7.28
CA PRO A 65 6.99 6.95 6.99
C PRO A 65 7.74 6.91 8.31
N PRO A 66 8.33 5.77 8.73
CA PRO A 66 8.97 5.68 10.03
C PRO A 66 9.82 6.93 10.10
N THR A 67 9.36 7.87 10.91
CA THR A 67 10.08 9.12 11.06
C THR A 67 11.35 8.56 11.62
N ARG A 68 12.45 8.72 10.89
CA ARG A 68 13.75 8.57 11.50
C ARG A 68 13.75 9.67 12.54
N ILE A 69 13.17 9.37 13.70
CA ILE A 69 13.30 10.14 14.91
C ILE A 69 14.73 9.82 15.34
N GLU A 70 15.69 10.35 14.59
CA GLU A 70 16.82 11.00 15.21
C GLU A 70 16.16 12.18 15.93
N GLU A 71 16.19 12.12 17.25
CA GLU A 71 15.35 12.89 18.13
C GLU A 71 15.62 14.42 18.01
N HIS A 72 14.55 15.20 17.76
CA HIS A 72 14.38 16.67 17.98
C HIS A 72 15.07 17.72 17.07
N PRO A 73 14.45 18.91 16.82
CA PRO A 73 13.04 19.20 16.48
C PRO A 73 12.88 20.09 15.21
N THR A 74 11.77 19.88 14.48
CA THR A 74 11.34 20.55 13.22
C THR A 74 10.94 22.03 13.41
N PRO A 75 10.87 22.91 12.38
CA PRO A 75 9.71 22.87 11.47
C PRO A 75 9.97 23.29 10.02
N SER A 76 8.98 22.95 9.20
CA SER A 76 8.44 23.82 8.15
C SER A 76 8.87 23.53 6.71
N ALA A 77 7.83 23.47 5.89
CA ALA A 77 7.88 23.41 4.45
C ALA A 77 8.85 24.43 3.87
N SER A 78 9.72 23.98 2.96
CA SER A 78 10.22 24.74 1.80
C SER A 78 11.31 23.93 1.13
N SER A 79 10.94 23.09 0.15
CA SER A 79 11.85 22.92 -0.99
C SER A 79 11.63 24.15 -1.87
N SER A 80 12.13 25.28 -1.38
CA SER A 80 12.21 26.54 -2.09
C SER A 80 13.68 26.91 -2.13
N PHE A 81 14.23 26.95 -3.34
CA PHE A 81 15.28 27.87 -3.78
C PHE A 81 16.39 28.17 -2.75
N SER A 82 17.65 27.79 -2.99
CA SER A 82 18.50 28.49 -3.95
C SER A 82 19.89 27.85 -3.96
N LYS A 83 20.50 27.71 -5.15
CA LYS A 83 21.95 27.49 -5.26
C LYS A 83 22.68 28.70 -4.66
N PRO A 84 23.58 28.55 -3.68
CA PRO A 84 24.41 29.66 -3.25
C PRO A 84 25.47 29.97 -4.30
N VAL A 85 25.37 31.16 -4.88
CA VAL A 85 26.43 31.81 -5.65
C VAL A 85 27.62 32.06 -4.71
N THR A 86 28.73 31.35 -4.91
CA THR A 86 30.00 31.77 -4.30
C THR A 86 30.68 32.74 -5.24
N ARG A 87 30.56 34.01 -4.89
CA ARG A 87 31.24 35.14 -5.51
C ARG A 87 32.74 35.07 -5.19
N SER A 88 33.52 35.02 -6.28
CA SER A 88 34.82 35.67 -6.52
C SER A 88 35.83 35.76 -5.37
N GLN A 89 37.05 35.23 -5.60
CA GLN A 89 38.20 36.14 -5.75
C GLN A 89 39.32 35.48 -6.58
N ILE A 90 39.64 36.17 -7.67
CA ILE A 90 40.90 36.11 -8.39
C ILE A 90 42.04 36.52 -7.44
N ASN A 91 43.12 35.74 -7.40
CA ASN A 91 44.51 36.17 -7.21
C ASN A 91 45.36 34.92 -6.98
N GLN A 92 46.09 34.52 -8.02
CA GLN A 92 47.56 34.43 -8.10
C GLN A 92 47.90 34.09 -9.55
#